data_AF-R6YW06-F1
#
_entry.id   AF-R6YW06-F1
#
_cell.length_a   1.000
_cell.length_b   1.000
_cell.length_c   1.000
_cell.angle_alpha   90.00
_cell.angle_beta   90.00
_cell.angle_gamma   90.00
#
_symmetry.space_group_name_H-M   'P 1'
#
loop_
_entity.id
_entity.type
_entity.pdbx_description
1 polymer ?
#
loop_
_entity_poly.entity_id
_entity_poly.type
_entity_poly.pdbx_seq_one_letter_code
_entity_poly.pdbx_strand_id
1 'polypeptide(L)'
;MNPNLLYKIALKKYEKASKAIDSLTKDVAGVFPDYDNKRALISFDYLLQCTLLKQALADGTISENELEFIKGISNHGDVLEEIKSSFDDTNVGGLIKKTTWNDIYYLGPVAQTALVNAISNFVQSYIDETALLCGVADALTRKNYYKVIANSISSILTIFAKIDGKKEKVELFVGTTEFVEAFGNSYLAMKELVQELVREGKELKKALHKDIKALRKEAEKYLASHKDIDIEKEINDLIDEIYAELNSEEE
;
A
#
# COMPACT_ATOMS: atom_id res chain seq x y z
N MET A 1 -31.92 -1.07 14.16
CA MET A 1 -31.82 -0.86 12.69
C MET A 1 -31.80 -2.25 12.04
N ASN A 2 -32.30 -2.46 10.82
CA ASN A 2 -32.31 -3.80 10.20
C ASN A 2 -30.87 -4.23 9.84
N PRO A 3 -30.34 -5.37 10.36
CA PRO A 3 -28.97 -5.83 10.08
C PRO A 3 -28.65 -5.97 8.59
N ASN A 4 -29.62 -6.43 7.78
CA ASN A 4 -29.47 -6.52 6.32
C ASN A 4 -29.32 -5.15 5.64
N LEU A 5 -29.91 -4.10 6.21
CA LEU A 5 -29.74 -2.75 5.68
C LEU A 5 -28.36 -2.19 6.05
N LEU A 6 -27.90 -2.41 7.27
CA LEU A 6 -26.57 -2.00 7.72
C LEU A 6 -25.48 -2.63 6.84
N TYR A 7 -25.55 -3.95 6.64
CA TYR A 7 -24.62 -4.68 5.79
C TYR A 7 -24.61 -4.16 4.34
N LYS A 8 -25.78 -3.91 3.73
CA LYS A 8 -25.87 -3.29 2.39
C LYS A 8 -25.22 -1.90 2.32
N ILE A 9 -25.32 -1.09 3.39
CA ILE A 9 -24.68 0.22 3.43
C ILE A 9 -23.15 0.04 3.52
N ALA A 10 -22.67 -0.89 4.35
CA ALA A 10 -21.25 -1.20 4.46
C ALA A 10 -20.67 -1.68 3.13
N LEU A 11 -21.35 -2.57 2.41
CA LEU A 11 -20.94 -3.04 1.08
C LEU A 11 -20.74 -1.88 0.09
N LYS A 12 -21.63 -0.87 0.09
CA LYS A 12 -21.45 0.32 -0.77
C LYS A 12 -20.20 1.13 -0.41
N LYS A 13 -19.79 1.13 0.88
CA LYS A 13 -18.55 1.78 1.32
C LYS A 13 -17.34 0.96 0.90
N TYR A 14 -17.42 -0.35 1.03
CA TYR A 14 -16.41 -1.29 0.56
C TYR A 14 -16.18 -1.12 -0.96
N GLU A 15 -17.23 -1.21 -1.78
CA GLU A 15 -17.14 -1.03 -3.23
C GLU A 15 -16.55 0.34 -3.63
N LYS A 16 -16.84 1.39 -2.85
CA LYS A 16 -16.25 2.71 -3.08
C LYS A 16 -14.75 2.71 -2.82
N ALA A 17 -14.29 2.05 -1.77
CA ALA A 17 -12.88 1.90 -1.48
C ALA A 17 -12.18 1.02 -2.53
N SER A 18 -12.76 -0.11 -2.92
CA SER A 18 -12.21 -0.99 -3.96
C SER A 18 -12.03 -0.24 -5.30
N LYS A 19 -13.03 0.54 -5.72
CA LYS A 19 -12.90 1.41 -6.92
C LYS A 19 -11.79 2.46 -6.78
N ALA A 20 -11.54 2.96 -5.57
CA ALA A 20 -10.44 3.88 -5.32
C ALA A 20 -9.10 3.14 -5.45
N ILE A 21 -8.98 1.92 -4.93
CA ILE A 21 -7.81 1.04 -5.11
C ILE A 21 -7.57 0.69 -6.60
N ASP A 22 -8.63 0.46 -7.36
CA ASP A 22 -8.53 0.22 -8.81
C ASP A 22 -7.98 1.41 -9.57
N SER A 23 -8.44 2.62 -9.23
CA SER A 23 -7.92 3.84 -9.83
C SER A 23 -6.50 4.16 -9.32
N LEU A 24 -6.21 3.85 -8.05
CA LEU A 24 -4.92 4.04 -7.42
C LEU A 24 -3.82 3.26 -8.15
N THR A 25 -4.03 1.97 -8.36
CA THR A 25 -3.05 1.08 -9.03
C THR A 25 -2.73 1.54 -10.45
N LYS A 26 -3.71 2.08 -11.19
CA LYS A 26 -3.49 2.66 -12.52
C LYS A 26 -2.62 3.92 -12.49
N ASP A 27 -2.86 4.78 -11.50
CA ASP A 27 -2.12 6.04 -11.38
C ASP A 27 -0.66 5.84 -10.94
N VAL A 28 -0.34 4.70 -10.32
CA VAL A 28 1.03 4.37 -9.86
C VAL A 28 1.76 3.32 -10.70
N ALA A 29 1.12 2.80 -11.75
CA ALA A 29 1.70 1.74 -12.61
C ALA A 29 3.04 2.13 -13.26
N GLY A 30 3.27 3.43 -13.50
CA GLY A 30 4.57 3.91 -14.01
C GLY A 30 5.71 3.88 -12.99
N VAL A 31 5.39 3.76 -11.70
CA VAL A 31 6.36 3.67 -10.59
C VAL A 31 6.48 2.23 -10.09
N PHE A 32 5.36 1.50 -10.03
CA PHE A 32 5.29 0.11 -9.60
C PHE A 32 4.71 -0.77 -10.73
N PRO A 33 5.49 -1.05 -11.78
CA PRO A 33 4.99 -1.76 -12.97
C PRO A 33 4.58 -3.20 -12.68
N ASP A 34 5.24 -3.84 -11.72
CA ASP A 34 4.97 -5.23 -11.33
C ASP A 34 3.87 -5.36 -10.27
N TYR A 35 3.36 -4.23 -9.76
CA TYR A 35 2.33 -4.23 -8.73
C TYR A 35 0.93 -4.22 -9.36
N ASP A 36 0.28 -5.37 -9.36
CA ASP A 36 -1.02 -5.52 -9.98
C ASP A 36 -2.19 -5.10 -9.07
N ASN A 37 -3.33 -4.84 -9.71
CA ASN A 37 -4.56 -4.45 -9.04
C ASN A 37 -5.09 -5.53 -8.09
N LYS A 38 -4.90 -6.81 -8.43
CA LYS A 38 -5.39 -7.93 -7.64
C LYS A 38 -4.72 -7.95 -6.27
N ARG A 39 -3.39 -7.80 -6.22
CA ARG A 39 -2.63 -7.72 -4.98
C ARG A 39 -3.07 -6.53 -4.13
N ALA A 40 -3.29 -5.36 -4.74
CA ALA A 40 -3.78 -4.18 -4.02
C ALA A 40 -5.13 -4.40 -3.32
N LEU A 41 -6.06 -5.07 -4.01
CA LEU A 41 -7.37 -5.40 -3.46
C LEU A 41 -7.30 -6.44 -2.34
N ILE A 42 -6.41 -7.42 -2.45
CA ILE A 42 -6.12 -8.39 -1.37
C ILE A 42 -5.56 -7.67 -0.14
N SER A 43 -4.56 -6.79 -0.32
CA SER A 43 -3.99 -5.99 0.77
C SER A 43 -5.05 -5.15 1.49
N PHE A 44 -5.97 -4.56 0.72
CA PHE A 44 -7.10 -3.80 1.27
C PHE A 44 -8.06 -4.68 2.09
N ASP A 45 -8.39 -5.87 1.60
CA ASP A 45 -9.24 -6.82 2.32
C ASP A 45 -8.59 -7.27 3.63
N TYR A 46 -7.28 -7.57 3.62
CA TYR A 46 -6.52 -7.94 4.81
C TYR A 46 -6.51 -6.82 5.85
N LEU A 47 -6.27 -5.57 5.44
CA LEU A 47 -6.37 -4.39 6.32
C LEU A 47 -7.77 -4.28 6.94
N LEU A 48 -8.82 -4.40 6.13
CA LEU A 48 -10.20 -4.25 6.59
C LEU A 48 -10.59 -5.36 7.56
N GLN A 49 -10.32 -6.62 7.21
CA GLN A 49 -10.62 -7.78 8.06
C GLN A 49 -9.85 -7.71 9.39
N CYS A 50 -8.56 -7.37 9.36
CA CYS A 50 -7.75 -7.20 10.57
C CYS A 50 -8.33 -6.11 11.49
N THR A 51 -8.68 -4.95 10.92
CA THR A 51 -9.25 -3.83 11.69
C THR A 51 -10.58 -4.21 12.33
N LEU A 52 -11.46 -4.88 11.59
CA LEU A 52 -12.76 -5.32 12.11
C LEU A 52 -12.63 -6.41 13.17
N LEU A 53 -11.69 -7.34 13.01
CA LEU A 53 -11.40 -8.37 14.02
C LEU A 53 -10.91 -7.75 15.34
N LYS A 54 -10.03 -6.75 15.28
CA LYS A 54 -9.59 -5.99 16.46
C LYS A 54 -10.74 -5.22 17.10
N GLN A 55 -11.60 -4.60 16.29
CA GLN A 55 -12.79 -3.93 16.78
C GLN A 55 -13.73 -4.90 17.50
N ALA A 56 -14.00 -6.07 16.91
CA ALA A 56 -14.88 -7.08 17.49
C ALA A 56 -14.33 -7.63 18.82
N LEU A 57 -13.01 -7.83 18.91
CA LEU A 57 -12.37 -8.33 20.12
C LEU A 57 -12.35 -7.29 21.26
N ALA A 58 -12.66 -6.02 20.99
CA ALA A 58 -12.55 -4.93 21.96
C ALA A 58 -13.42 -5.12 23.21
N ASP A 59 -14.52 -5.85 23.10
CA ASP A 59 -15.42 -6.10 24.22
C ASP A 59 -15.05 -7.34 25.06
N GLY A 60 -14.05 -8.11 24.60
CA GLY A 60 -13.49 -9.31 25.22
C GLY A 60 -13.78 -10.62 24.47
N THR A 61 -14.71 -10.64 23.51
CA THR A 61 -15.01 -11.84 22.72
C THR A 61 -15.63 -11.47 21.38
N ILE A 62 -15.27 -12.19 20.33
CA ILE A 62 -15.89 -12.00 19.01
C ILE A 62 -17.21 -12.79 18.96
N SER A 63 -18.29 -12.20 18.46
CA SER A 63 -19.59 -12.87 18.28
C SER A 63 -19.77 -13.48 16.88
N GLU A 64 -20.72 -14.43 16.73
CA GLU A 64 -21.02 -15.04 15.42
C GLU A 64 -21.49 -14.02 14.37
N ASN A 65 -22.35 -13.06 14.74
CA ASN A 65 -22.85 -12.04 13.82
C ASN A 65 -21.74 -11.13 13.29
N GLU A 66 -20.76 -10.81 14.14
CA GLU A 66 -19.58 -10.04 13.75
C GLU A 66 -18.71 -10.81 12.78
N LEU A 67 -18.48 -12.10 13.04
CA LEU A 67 -17.72 -12.98 12.14
C LEU A 67 -18.40 -13.13 10.78
N GLU A 68 -19.71 -13.31 10.75
CA GLU A 68 -20.47 -13.35 9.49
C GLU A 68 -20.32 -12.04 8.71
N PHE A 69 -20.35 -10.89 9.38
CA PHE A 69 -20.13 -9.61 8.73
C PHE A 69 -18.71 -9.48 8.19
N ILE A 70 -17.69 -9.80 8.98
CA ILE A 70 -16.28 -9.68 8.61
C ILE A 70 -15.98 -10.58 7.41
N LYS A 71 -16.43 -11.83 7.45
CA LYS A 71 -16.28 -12.77 6.34
C LYS A 71 -16.99 -12.27 5.08
N GLY A 72 -18.19 -11.69 5.24
CA GLY A 72 -19.03 -11.28 4.13
C GLY A 72 -18.66 -9.95 3.48
N ILE A 73 -17.93 -9.04 4.14
CA ILE A 73 -17.73 -7.68 3.61
C ILE A 73 -16.67 -7.60 2.51
N SER A 74 -15.71 -8.54 2.49
CA SER A 74 -14.54 -8.62 1.61
C SER A 74 -14.71 -9.67 0.51
N ASN A 75 -14.12 -9.45 -0.67
CA ASN A 75 -14.36 -10.29 -1.86
C ASN A 75 -13.09 -10.78 -2.58
N HIS A 76 -11.90 -10.35 -2.17
CA HIS A 76 -10.63 -10.56 -2.87
C HIS A 76 -9.63 -11.36 -2.03
N GLY A 77 -9.54 -11.09 -0.73
CA GLY A 77 -8.62 -11.75 0.20
C GLY A 77 -9.32 -12.39 1.39
N ASP A 78 -8.79 -13.53 1.85
CA ASP A 78 -9.16 -14.17 3.12
C ASP A 78 -7.95 -14.23 4.05
N VAL A 79 -7.86 -13.28 4.99
CA VAL A 79 -6.70 -13.17 5.89
C VAL A 79 -6.55 -14.39 6.80
N LEU A 80 -7.65 -15.07 7.14
CA LEU A 80 -7.62 -16.24 7.98
C LEU A 80 -6.98 -17.41 7.24
N GLU A 81 -7.39 -17.65 5.99
CA GLU A 81 -6.79 -18.72 5.17
C GLU A 81 -5.31 -18.46 4.90
N GLU A 82 -4.94 -17.20 4.64
CA GLU A 82 -3.56 -16.83 4.36
C GLU A 82 -2.63 -17.03 5.57
N ILE A 83 -3.09 -16.70 6.78
CA ILE A 83 -2.22 -16.80 7.95
C ILE A 83 -2.07 -18.23 8.48
N LYS A 84 -2.98 -19.16 8.13
CA LYS A 84 -2.96 -20.55 8.64
C LYS A 84 -1.62 -21.26 8.38
N SER A 85 -0.98 -21.00 7.25
CA SER A 85 0.33 -21.60 6.94
C SER A 85 1.46 -21.11 7.85
N SER A 86 1.27 -19.97 8.51
CA SER A 86 2.25 -19.35 9.40
C SER A 86 2.20 -19.92 10.84
N PHE A 87 1.22 -20.76 11.15
CA PHE A 87 1.11 -21.39 12.47
C PHE A 87 1.77 -22.77 12.51
N ASP A 88 2.50 -23.01 13.60
CA ASP A 88 3.02 -24.33 13.93
C ASP A 88 1.90 -25.29 14.39
N ASP A 89 2.22 -26.58 14.52
CA ASP A 89 1.26 -27.60 14.95
C ASP A 89 1.18 -27.73 16.50
N THR A 90 1.67 -26.73 17.26
CA THR A 90 1.62 -26.75 18.73
C THR A 90 0.24 -26.39 19.26
N ASN A 91 -0.09 -26.72 20.53
CA ASN A 91 -1.38 -26.48 21.19
C ASN A 91 -2.31 -25.42 20.55
N VAL A 92 -1.99 -24.12 20.71
CA VAL A 92 -2.80 -23.01 20.21
C VAL A 92 -2.63 -22.82 18.69
N GLY A 93 -1.41 -23.02 18.15
CA GLY A 93 -1.13 -22.89 16.72
C GLY A 93 -1.87 -23.93 15.86
N GLY A 94 -1.82 -25.20 16.25
CA GLY A 94 -2.51 -26.31 15.61
C GLY A 94 -4.03 -26.24 15.73
N LEU A 95 -4.54 -25.59 16.78
CA LEU A 95 -5.97 -25.25 16.87
C LEU A 95 -6.32 -24.18 15.82
N ILE A 96 -5.59 -23.06 15.79
CA ILE A 96 -5.80 -21.97 14.84
C ILE A 96 -5.69 -22.44 13.38
N LYS A 97 -4.73 -23.32 13.08
CA LYS A 97 -4.51 -23.85 11.73
C LYS A 97 -5.72 -24.60 11.16
N LYS A 98 -6.57 -25.15 12.04
CA LYS A 98 -7.80 -25.88 11.67
C LYS A 98 -9.07 -25.02 11.78
N THR A 99 -8.96 -23.82 12.35
CA THR A 99 -10.07 -22.89 12.57
C THR A 99 -10.60 -22.37 11.24
N THR A 100 -11.90 -22.44 11.02
CA THR A 100 -12.60 -21.66 9.99
C THR A 100 -13.14 -20.36 10.59
N TRP A 101 -13.60 -19.43 9.74
CA TRP A 101 -14.21 -18.18 10.21
C TRP A 101 -15.31 -18.40 11.27
N ASN A 102 -16.12 -19.44 11.10
CA ASN A 102 -17.21 -19.76 12.03
C ASN A 102 -16.68 -20.37 13.34
N ASP A 103 -15.50 -20.98 13.32
CA ASP A 103 -14.91 -21.62 14.49
C ASP A 103 -14.26 -20.60 15.45
N ILE A 104 -13.97 -19.38 14.98
CA ILE A 104 -13.32 -18.33 15.79
C ILE A 104 -14.12 -18.03 17.07
N TYR A 105 -15.45 -18.03 16.97
CA TYR A 105 -16.35 -17.84 18.12
C TYR A 105 -16.06 -18.85 19.24
N TYR A 106 -15.75 -20.11 18.88
CA TYR A 106 -15.57 -21.22 19.80
C TYR A 106 -14.16 -21.37 20.37
N LEU A 107 -13.18 -20.60 19.88
CA LEU A 107 -11.78 -20.66 20.34
C LEU A 107 -11.58 -20.20 21.79
N GLY A 108 -12.53 -19.43 22.32
CA GLY A 108 -12.43 -18.76 23.62
C GLY A 108 -11.48 -17.54 23.59
N PRO A 109 -11.56 -16.65 24.59
CA PRO A 109 -10.93 -15.31 24.53
C PRO A 109 -9.41 -15.31 24.33
N VAL A 110 -8.69 -16.27 24.95
CA VAL A 110 -7.22 -16.36 24.87
C VAL A 110 -6.77 -16.69 23.44
N ALA A 111 -7.39 -17.70 22.81
CA ALA A 111 -7.02 -18.10 21.46
C ALA A 111 -7.54 -17.10 20.40
N GLN A 112 -8.69 -16.45 20.63
CA GLN A 112 -9.13 -15.32 19.79
C GLN A 112 -8.10 -14.18 19.82
N THR A 113 -7.63 -13.79 21.00
CA THR A 113 -6.59 -12.76 21.14
C THR A 113 -5.30 -13.16 20.42
N ALA A 114 -4.84 -14.40 20.60
CA ALA A 114 -3.65 -14.90 19.93
C ALA A 114 -3.77 -14.86 18.39
N LEU A 115 -4.93 -15.28 17.87
CA LEU A 115 -5.24 -15.23 16.43
C LEU A 115 -5.22 -13.79 15.90
N VAL A 116 -5.94 -12.87 16.56
CA VAL A 116 -6.02 -11.47 16.12
C VAL A 116 -4.66 -10.78 16.15
N ASN A 117 -3.82 -11.07 17.15
CA ASN A 117 -2.46 -10.54 17.21
C ASN A 117 -1.56 -11.08 16.09
N ALA A 118 -1.66 -12.38 15.79
CA ALA A 118 -0.93 -12.96 14.68
C ALA A 118 -1.36 -12.33 13.34
N ILE A 119 -2.67 -12.17 13.13
CA ILE A 119 -3.24 -11.47 11.96
C ILE A 119 -2.69 -10.04 11.88
N SER A 120 -2.69 -9.31 12.99
CA SER A 120 -2.14 -7.95 13.02
C SER A 120 -0.68 -7.89 12.56
N ASN A 121 0.16 -8.80 13.04
CA ASN A 121 1.57 -8.84 12.67
C ASN A 121 1.77 -9.21 11.20
N PHE A 122 0.98 -10.17 10.69
CA PHE A 122 1.02 -10.59 9.29
C PHE A 122 0.61 -9.46 8.34
N VAL A 123 -0.48 -8.76 8.68
CA VAL A 123 -1.09 -7.75 7.81
C VAL A 123 -0.29 -6.46 7.73
N GLN A 124 0.60 -6.16 8.70
CA GLN A 124 1.33 -4.89 8.75
C GLN A 124 2.07 -4.56 7.44
N SER A 125 2.75 -5.53 6.82
CA SER A 125 3.46 -5.32 5.55
C SER A 125 2.51 -4.92 4.39
N TYR A 126 1.30 -5.48 4.37
CA TYR A 126 0.26 -5.16 3.38
C TYR A 126 -0.35 -3.77 3.64
N ILE A 127 -0.44 -3.35 4.91
CA ILE A 127 -0.85 -2.00 5.30
C ILE A 127 0.17 -0.98 4.82
N ASP A 128 1.45 -1.22 5.09
CA ASP A 128 2.54 -0.35 4.67
C ASP A 128 2.61 -0.22 3.15
N GLU A 129 2.40 -1.34 2.44
CA GLU A 129 2.31 -1.36 0.99
C GLU A 129 1.13 -0.54 0.46
N THR A 130 -0.08 -0.74 1.00
CA THR A 130 -1.27 0.05 0.63
C THR A 130 -1.07 1.55 0.91
N ALA A 131 -0.44 1.87 2.04
CA ALA A 131 -0.13 3.22 2.46
C ALA A 131 0.89 3.88 1.52
N LEU A 132 1.93 3.14 1.11
CA LEU A 132 2.92 3.58 0.13
C LEU A 132 2.27 3.91 -1.20
N LEU A 133 1.43 3.03 -1.74
CA LEU A 133 0.72 3.27 -2.99
C LEU A 133 -0.11 4.55 -2.90
N CYS A 134 -0.87 4.72 -1.81
CA CYS A 134 -1.64 5.94 -1.56
C CYS A 134 -0.74 7.19 -1.52
N GLY A 135 0.38 7.14 -0.78
CA GLY A 135 1.34 8.25 -0.67
C GLY A 135 1.92 8.66 -2.02
N VAL A 136 2.32 7.68 -2.83
CA VAL A 136 2.85 7.91 -4.18
C VAL A 136 1.79 8.50 -5.09
N ALA A 137 0.59 7.90 -5.16
CA ALA A 137 -0.46 8.41 -6.03
C ALA A 137 -0.95 9.81 -5.63
N ASP A 138 -1.09 10.08 -4.33
CA ASP A 138 -1.49 11.39 -3.83
C ASP A 138 -0.41 12.46 -4.12
N ALA A 139 0.86 12.07 -4.21
CA ALA A 139 1.95 12.97 -4.59
C ALA A 139 2.05 13.19 -6.11
N LEU A 140 1.78 12.16 -6.91
CA LEU A 140 1.83 12.21 -8.38
C LEU A 140 0.58 12.86 -8.99
N THR A 141 -0.55 12.83 -8.29
CA THR A 141 -1.84 13.27 -8.80
C THR A 141 -2.41 14.43 -7.98
N ARG A 142 -3.56 14.96 -8.39
CA ARG A 142 -4.37 15.90 -7.57
C ARG A 142 -5.45 15.18 -6.75
N LYS A 143 -5.43 13.84 -6.73
CA LYS A 143 -6.41 13.02 -6.01
C LYS A 143 -5.94 12.80 -4.57
N ASN A 144 -6.84 12.33 -3.72
CA ASN A 144 -6.54 11.97 -2.34
C ASN A 144 -7.17 10.60 -2.04
N TYR A 145 -6.47 9.55 -2.47
CA TYR A 145 -6.89 8.16 -2.34
C TYR A 145 -6.97 7.75 -0.89
N TYR A 146 -5.99 8.14 -0.07
CA TYR A 146 -6.00 7.87 1.37
C TYR A 146 -7.30 8.33 2.01
N LYS A 147 -7.73 9.58 1.76
CA LYS A 147 -8.97 10.13 2.33
C LYS A 147 -10.21 9.35 1.87
N VAL A 148 -10.25 8.88 0.62
CA VAL A 148 -11.40 8.10 0.12
C VAL A 148 -11.46 6.74 0.81
N ILE A 149 -10.34 6.05 0.92
CA ILE A 149 -10.22 4.74 1.56
C ILE A 149 -10.51 4.86 3.06
N ALA A 150 -9.85 5.79 3.75
CA ALA A 150 -10.02 6.03 5.18
C ALA A 150 -11.46 6.36 5.55
N ASN A 151 -12.12 7.28 4.83
CA ASN A 151 -13.53 7.59 5.08
C ASN A 151 -14.45 6.39 4.86
N SER A 152 -14.09 5.50 3.93
CA SER A 152 -14.87 4.30 3.65
C SER A 152 -14.70 3.27 4.75
N ILE A 153 -13.47 3.01 5.20
CA ILE A 153 -13.18 2.14 6.35
C ILE A 153 -13.86 2.69 7.61
N SER A 154 -13.67 3.97 7.97
CA SER A 154 -14.32 4.56 9.15
C SER A 154 -15.84 4.47 9.09
N SER A 155 -16.45 4.59 7.90
CA SER A 155 -17.88 4.35 7.72
C SER A 155 -18.26 2.90 8.00
N ILE A 156 -17.46 1.93 7.55
CA ILE A 156 -17.68 0.50 7.80
C ILE A 156 -17.55 0.19 9.29
N LEU A 157 -16.51 0.70 9.97
CA LEU A 157 -16.31 0.53 11.42
C LEU A 157 -17.50 1.08 12.24
N THR A 158 -18.03 2.24 11.83
CA THR A 158 -19.22 2.85 12.44
C THR A 158 -20.48 2.01 12.23
N ILE A 159 -20.59 1.34 11.09
CA ILE A 159 -21.71 0.43 10.80
C ILE A 159 -21.55 -0.87 11.57
N PHE A 160 -20.32 -1.38 11.65
CA PHE A 160 -19.97 -2.62 12.33
C PHE A 160 -20.29 -2.58 13.82
N ALA A 161 -19.96 -1.48 14.50
CA ALA A 161 -20.27 -1.25 15.92
C ALA A 161 -21.78 -1.31 16.27
N LYS A 162 -22.66 -1.31 15.25
CA LYS A 162 -24.12 -1.36 15.42
C LYS A 162 -24.73 -2.73 15.18
N ILE A 163 -23.92 -3.73 14.85
CA ILE A 163 -24.40 -5.06 14.44
C ILE A 163 -24.94 -5.85 15.63
N ASP A 164 -24.20 -5.89 16.73
CA ASP A 164 -24.61 -6.61 17.94
C ASP A 164 -25.17 -5.67 19.03
N GLY A 165 -24.92 -4.35 18.90
CA GLY A 165 -25.42 -3.28 19.76
C GLY A 165 -24.79 -3.26 21.15
N LYS A 166 -23.74 -4.03 21.41
CA LYS A 166 -23.01 -4.03 22.68
C LYS A 166 -21.83 -3.08 22.57
N LYS A 167 -21.50 -2.42 23.69
CA LYS A 167 -20.35 -1.51 23.87
C LYS A 167 -19.94 -0.67 22.64
N GLU A 168 -20.91 -0.21 21.83
CA GLU A 168 -20.71 0.42 20.51
C GLU A 168 -19.62 1.51 20.53
N LYS A 169 -19.59 2.33 21.60
CA LYS A 169 -18.61 3.40 21.76
C LYS A 169 -17.18 2.89 21.98
N VAL A 170 -17.00 1.82 22.75
CA VAL A 170 -15.69 1.24 23.06
C VAL A 170 -15.13 0.53 21.83
N GLU A 171 -15.95 -0.29 21.18
CA GLU A 171 -15.57 -0.97 19.93
C GLU A 171 -15.21 0.02 18.84
N LEU A 172 -16.07 1.02 18.59
CA LEU A 172 -15.80 2.04 17.59
C LEU A 172 -14.51 2.82 17.90
N PHE A 173 -14.26 3.12 19.19
CA PHE A 173 -13.02 3.76 19.61
C PHE A 173 -11.81 2.88 19.30
N VAL A 174 -11.83 1.60 19.70
CA VAL A 174 -10.73 0.66 19.45
C VAL A 174 -10.51 0.48 17.95
N GLY A 175 -11.56 0.16 17.18
CA GLY A 175 -11.45 -0.01 15.73
C GLY A 175 -10.91 1.24 15.01
N THR A 176 -11.34 2.43 15.43
CA THR A 176 -10.84 3.70 14.86
C THR A 176 -9.38 3.95 15.23
N THR A 177 -9.00 3.72 16.50
CA THR A 177 -7.63 3.88 16.98
C THR A 177 -6.70 2.92 16.24
N GLU A 178 -7.04 1.64 16.18
CA GLU A 178 -6.25 0.61 15.47
C GLU A 178 -6.07 0.94 13.98
N PHE A 179 -7.14 1.41 13.34
CA PHE A 179 -7.07 1.85 11.95
C PHE A 179 -6.11 3.05 11.77
N VAL A 180 -6.20 4.06 12.65
CA VAL A 180 -5.35 5.25 12.58
C VAL A 180 -3.90 4.91 12.88
N GLU A 181 -3.66 4.09 13.91
CA GLU A 181 -2.32 3.71 14.35
C GLU A 181 -1.60 2.84 13.33
N ALA A 182 -2.32 1.92 12.67
CA ALA A 182 -1.73 1.07 11.65
C ALA A 182 -1.67 1.80 10.30
N PHE A 183 -2.80 2.16 9.69
CA PHE A 183 -2.82 2.69 8.32
C PHE A 183 -2.55 4.19 8.25
N GLY A 184 -3.07 4.97 9.20
CA GLY A 184 -2.89 6.42 9.23
C GLY A 184 -1.43 6.82 9.44
N ASN A 185 -0.75 6.20 10.40
CA ASN A 185 0.66 6.44 10.66
C ASN A 185 1.55 5.98 9.50
N SER A 186 1.33 4.76 8.96
CA SER A 186 2.08 4.29 7.80
C SER A 186 1.89 5.21 6.59
N TYR A 187 0.67 5.71 6.35
CA TYR A 187 0.43 6.69 5.28
C TYR A 187 1.21 7.99 5.50
N LEU A 188 1.20 8.54 6.72
CA LEU A 188 1.94 9.77 7.01
C LEU A 188 3.44 9.60 6.80
N ALA A 189 4.02 8.49 7.30
CA ALA A 189 5.43 8.17 7.12
C ALA A 189 5.79 8.01 5.63
N MET A 190 4.98 7.27 4.87
CA MET A 190 5.21 7.07 3.43
C MET A 190 5.02 8.35 2.63
N LYS A 191 4.05 9.19 3.00
CA LYS A 191 3.83 10.49 2.36
C LYS A 191 5.02 11.43 2.58
N GLU A 192 5.57 11.48 3.79
CA GLU A 192 6.78 12.27 4.08
C GLU A 192 7.98 11.78 3.27
N LEU A 193 8.21 10.47 3.23
CA LEU A 193 9.26 9.84 2.43
C LEU A 193 9.13 10.18 0.94
N VAL A 194 7.92 10.04 0.36
CA VAL A 194 7.68 10.37 -1.05
C VAL A 194 7.90 11.85 -1.33
N GLN A 195 7.48 12.74 -0.42
CA GLN A 195 7.71 14.18 -0.56
C GLN A 195 9.19 14.53 -0.53
N GLU A 196 9.97 13.86 0.31
CA GLU A 196 11.42 14.01 0.37
C GLU A 196 12.10 13.54 -0.93
N LEU A 197 11.75 12.35 -1.43
CA LEU A 197 12.28 11.84 -2.71
C LEU A 197 11.94 12.77 -3.89
N VAL A 198 10.72 13.32 -3.93
CA VAL A 198 10.32 14.30 -4.96
C VAL A 198 11.12 15.60 -4.84
N ARG A 199 11.45 16.04 -3.62
CA ARG A 199 12.28 17.22 -3.39
C ARG A 199 13.72 16.97 -3.87
N GLU A 200 14.31 15.85 -3.49
CA GLU A 200 15.67 15.46 -3.89
C GLU A 200 15.79 15.32 -5.41
N GLY A 201 14.84 14.66 -6.06
CA GLY A 201 14.82 14.53 -7.52
C GLY A 201 14.72 15.88 -8.24
N LYS A 202 14.00 16.87 -7.68
CA LYS A 202 13.95 18.23 -8.24
C LYS A 202 15.30 18.93 -8.12
N GLU A 203 16.00 18.79 -7.01
CA GLU A 203 17.33 19.39 -6.82
C GLU A 203 18.36 18.74 -7.74
N LEU A 204 18.34 17.40 -7.89
CA LEU A 204 19.19 16.68 -8.83
C LEU A 204 18.95 17.14 -10.28
N LYS A 205 17.69 17.30 -10.68
CA LYS A 205 17.33 17.81 -12.01
C LYS A 205 17.84 19.24 -12.26
N LYS A 206 17.78 20.10 -11.25
CA LYS A 206 18.32 21.47 -11.34
C LYS A 206 19.84 21.46 -11.48
N ALA A 207 20.54 20.62 -10.71
CA ALA A 207 21.98 20.45 -10.79
C ALA A 207 22.39 19.99 -12.21
N LEU A 208 21.74 18.93 -12.72
CA LEU A 208 21.99 18.43 -14.07
C LEU A 208 21.75 19.49 -15.15
N HIS A 209 20.69 20.28 -15.03
CA HIS A 209 20.42 21.36 -15.99
C HIS A 209 21.49 22.47 -15.95
N LYS A 210 22.01 22.78 -14.76
CA LYS A 210 23.12 23.74 -14.59
C LYS A 210 24.39 23.22 -15.27
N ASP A 211 24.69 21.93 -15.10
CA ASP A 211 25.89 21.30 -15.67
C ASP A 211 25.81 21.21 -17.19
N ILE A 212 24.66 20.79 -17.75
CA ILE A 212 24.42 20.82 -19.20
C ILE A 212 24.59 22.23 -19.78
N LYS A 213 24.09 23.26 -19.07
CA LYS A 213 24.26 24.66 -19.51
C LYS A 213 25.71 25.11 -19.45
N ALA A 214 26.47 24.68 -18.44
CA ALA A 214 27.89 24.98 -18.33
C ALA A 214 28.69 24.33 -19.48
N LEU A 215 28.46 23.03 -19.72
CA LEU A 215 29.08 22.29 -20.82
C LEU A 215 28.76 22.92 -22.18
N ARG A 216 27.50 23.31 -22.42
CA ARG A 216 27.11 24.02 -23.66
C ARG A 216 27.89 25.33 -23.83
N LYS A 217 28.01 26.13 -22.76
CA LYS A 217 28.74 27.40 -22.82
C LYS A 217 30.24 27.21 -23.06
N GLU A 218 30.82 26.14 -22.51
CA GLU A 218 32.21 25.79 -22.74
C GLU A 218 32.45 25.31 -24.17
N ALA A 219 31.57 24.46 -24.70
CA ALA A 219 31.57 24.04 -26.10
C ALA A 219 31.43 25.25 -27.05
N GLU A 220 30.50 26.17 -26.78
CA GLU A 220 30.32 27.41 -27.57
C GLU A 220 31.58 28.30 -27.55
N LYS A 221 32.25 28.43 -26.39
CA LYS A 221 33.51 29.16 -26.29
C LYS A 221 34.62 28.49 -27.10
N TYR A 222 34.75 27.18 -26.98
CA TYR A 222 35.74 26.39 -27.71
C TYR A 222 35.55 26.54 -29.22
N LEU A 223 34.32 26.43 -29.71
CA LEU A 223 33.96 26.66 -31.11
C LEU A 223 34.26 28.10 -31.57
N ALA A 224 33.97 29.10 -30.72
CA ALA A 224 34.24 30.50 -31.04
C ALA A 224 35.73 30.85 -31.08
N SER A 225 36.58 30.16 -30.30
CA SER A 225 38.03 30.32 -30.31
C SER A 225 38.74 29.53 -31.41
N HIS A 226 38.03 28.63 -32.10
CA HIS A 226 38.57 27.76 -33.14
C HIS A 226 37.76 27.89 -34.45
N LYS A 227 37.75 29.09 -35.04
CA LYS A 227 37.01 29.41 -36.28
C LYS A 227 37.46 28.64 -37.54
N ASP A 228 38.61 27.96 -37.48
CA ASP A 228 39.22 27.25 -38.60
C ASP A 228 39.22 25.72 -38.41
N ILE A 229 38.56 25.19 -37.38
CA ILE A 229 38.43 23.73 -37.18
C ILE A 229 37.20 23.22 -37.93
N ASP A 230 37.45 22.31 -38.88
CA ASP A 230 36.42 21.54 -39.55
C ASP A 230 35.93 20.44 -38.59
N ILE A 231 34.86 20.75 -37.85
CA ILE A 231 34.27 19.88 -36.82
C ILE A 231 33.88 18.51 -37.40
N GLU A 232 33.46 18.48 -38.67
CA GLU A 232 33.09 17.23 -39.34
C GLU A 232 34.31 16.34 -39.55
N LYS A 233 35.46 16.95 -39.84
CA LYS A 233 36.75 16.26 -39.92
C LYS A 233 37.23 15.78 -38.54
N GLU A 234 37.20 16.61 -37.50
CA GLU A 234 37.63 16.18 -36.16
C GLU A 234 36.77 15.04 -35.60
N ILE A 235 35.46 15.06 -35.82
CA ILE A 235 34.56 13.97 -35.40
C ILE A 235 34.89 12.69 -36.17
N ASN A 236 35.15 12.77 -37.48
CA ASN A 236 35.52 11.60 -38.28
C ASN A 236 36.90 11.05 -37.92
N ASP A 237 37.89 11.92 -37.67
CA ASP A 237 39.23 11.51 -37.23
C ASP A 237 39.16 10.79 -35.86
N LEU A 238 38.32 11.28 -34.93
CA LEU A 238 38.07 10.61 -33.63
C LEU A 238 37.35 9.26 -33.78
N ILE A 239 36.39 9.17 -34.71
CA ILE A 239 35.71 7.91 -35.01
C ILE A 239 36.69 6.90 -35.62
N ASP A 240 37.56 7.32 -36.53
CA ASP A 240 38.57 6.47 -37.16
C ASP A 240 39.65 6.01 -36.16
N GLU A 241 40.08 6.87 -35.22
CA GLU A 241 40.98 6.47 -34.12
C GLU A 241 40.34 5.41 -33.22
N ILE A 242 39.08 5.61 -32.82
CA ILE A 242 38.33 4.63 -32.00
C ILE A 242 38.21 3.29 -32.74
N TYR A 243 37.89 3.30 -34.04
CA TYR A 243 37.82 2.07 -34.84
C TYR A 243 39.19 1.42 -35.07
N ALA A 244 40.27 2.19 -35.20
CA ALA A 244 41.63 1.67 -35.33
C ALA A 244 42.10 1.00 -34.02
N GLU A 245 41.83 1.60 -32.87
CA GLU A 245 42.12 1.00 -31.56
C GLU A 245 41.31 -0.29 -31.37
N LEU A 246 40.01 -0.27 -31.66
CA LEU A 246 39.15 -1.46 -31.55
C LEU A 246 39.57 -2.60 -32.48
N ASN A 247 40.10 -2.30 -33.67
CA ASN A 247 40.60 -3.32 -34.61
C ASN A 247 42.06 -3.73 -34.34
N SER A 248 42.79 -3.02 -33.47
CA SER A 248 44.15 -3.36 -33.05
C SER A 248 44.21 -4.30 -31.84
N GLU A 249 43.07 -4.51 -31.17
CA GLU A 249 42.92 -5.48 -30.08
C GLU A 249 42.54 -6.91 -30.58
N GLU A 250 42.41 -7.13 -31.90
CA GLU A 250 42.12 -8.44 -32.52
C GLU A 250 43.34 -9.15 -33.17
N GLU A 251 44.57 -8.67 -32.97
CA GLU A 251 45.83 -9.42 -33.25
C GLU A 251 46.51 -9.92 -31.96
#